data_AF-A0A947M414-F1
#
_entry.id   AF-A0A947M414-F1
#
_cell.length_a   1.000
_cell.length_b   1.000
_cell.length_c   1.000
_cell.angle_alpha   90.00
_cell.angle_beta   90.00
_cell.angle_gamma   90.00
#
_symmetry.space_group_name_H-M   'P 1'
#
loop_
_entity.id
_entity.type
_entity.pdbx_description
1 polymer ?
#
loop_
_entity_poly.entity_id
_entity_poly.type
_entity_poly.pdbx_seq_one_letter_code
_entity_poly.pdbx_strand_id
1 'polypeptide(L)'
;MTDAYLTIDDTPTAFSRELGDLLLQLDAPALFFCRGQRMDENPEPVVDLIVRGFTMANHLYAHKRSSQLSFEDVVTEITCTEDLIEAAYKKAGVARPGKYIRFPHMDRGTGGWVVDFDAAPVQHRDTLLKLFSDGLNVSMDRPDAALVEKKERLQNWLRAEGFTAPPFTGVTHEWYAETEMAQAIDAMFTYSTSDWMLTDRHVGKWAYKTIDDLCRKMDDDSYLSRRDSAHIILLHDDPDNLVPVTAALINHLRSMGLTFKKV
;
A
#
# COMPACT_ATOMS: atom_id res chain seq x y z
N MET A 1 4.38 -18.40 14.41
CA MET A 1 3.49 -17.48 13.66
C MET A 1 4.22 -16.16 13.53
N THR A 2 4.09 -15.50 12.39
CA THR A 2 4.77 -14.23 12.08
C THR A 2 3.73 -13.15 11.87
N ASP A 3 3.97 -11.98 12.43
CA ASP A 3 3.02 -10.88 12.35
C ASP A 3 2.99 -10.29 10.93
N ALA A 4 1.81 -9.92 10.47
CA ALA A 4 1.60 -9.31 9.17
C ALA A 4 0.56 -8.20 9.25
N TYR A 5 0.78 -7.11 8.52
CA TYR A 5 -0.14 -6.00 8.39
C TYR A 5 -0.72 -6.02 6.99
N LEU A 6 -2.04 -6.21 6.89
CA LEU A 6 -2.73 -6.20 5.61
C LEU A 6 -2.99 -4.77 5.18
N THR A 7 -2.59 -4.43 3.96
CA THR A 7 -2.84 -3.12 3.37
C THR A 7 -3.54 -3.28 2.03
N ILE A 8 -4.60 -2.52 1.81
CA ILE A 8 -5.44 -2.59 0.62
C ILE A 8 -5.40 -1.23 -0.06
N ASP A 9 -4.83 -1.15 -1.26
CA ASP A 9 -4.81 0.08 -2.06
C ASP A 9 -6.10 0.24 -2.89
N ASP A 10 -6.28 1.43 -3.48
CA ASP A 10 -7.33 1.75 -4.47
C ASP A 10 -8.80 1.82 -4.00
N THR A 11 -9.07 1.78 -2.70
CA THR A 11 -10.44 1.84 -2.16
C THR A 11 -11.10 3.23 -2.36
N PRO A 12 -12.44 3.38 -2.46
CA PRO A 12 -13.44 2.34 -2.60
C PRO A 12 -13.69 1.92 -4.07
N THR A 13 -14.35 0.79 -4.24
CA THR A 13 -14.92 0.25 -5.48
C THR A 13 -16.36 -0.22 -5.20
N ALA A 14 -17.02 -0.79 -6.21
CA ALA A 14 -18.31 -1.46 -6.03
C ALA A 14 -18.22 -2.68 -5.08
N PHE A 15 -17.02 -3.25 -4.89
CA PHE A 15 -16.79 -4.47 -4.12
C PHE A 15 -16.23 -4.21 -2.72
N SER A 16 -15.93 -2.97 -2.33
CA SER A 16 -15.30 -2.68 -1.02
C SER A 16 -16.07 -3.24 0.17
N ARG A 17 -17.41 -3.22 0.13
CA ARG A 17 -18.24 -3.77 1.21
C ARG A 17 -18.12 -5.29 1.29
N GLU A 18 -18.14 -5.96 0.14
CA GLU A 18 -17.96 -7.40 0.03
C GLU A 18 -16.54 -7.82 0.47
N LEU A 19 -15.53 -7.03 0.09
CA LEU A 19 -14.17 -7.19 0.58
C LEU A 19 -14.11 -7.03 2.11
N GLY A 20 -14.79 -6.02 2.65
CA GLY A 20 -14.93 -5.84 4.10
C GLY A 20 -15.60 -7.03 4.81
N ASP A 21 -16.68 -7.58 4.22
CA ASP A 21 -17.34 -8.80 4.71
C ASP A 21 -16.38 -9.99 4.74
N LEU A 22 -15.64 -10.22 3.65
CA LEU A 22 -14.63 -11.26 3.55
C LEU A 22 -13.56 -11.11 4.63
N LEU A 23 -12.99 -9.91 4.79
CA LEU A 23 -11.93 -9.66 5.77
C LEU A 23 -12.41 -9.89 7.21
N LEU A 24 -13.65 -9.51 7.53
CA LEU A 24 -14.26 -9.79 8.84
C LEU A 24 -14.47 -11.30 9.04
N GLN A 25 -14.99 -12.01 8.04
CA GLN A 25 -15.17 -13.47 8.08
C GLN A 25 -13.85 -14.20 8.30
N LEU A 26 -12.79 -13.68 7.69
CA LEU A 26 -11.47 -14.21 7.87
C LEU A 26 -10.84 -13.77 9.20
N ASP A 27 -11.32 -12.78 9.95
CA ASP A 27 -10.56 -12.16 11.06
C ASP A 27 -9.20 -11.60 10.59
N ALA A 28 -9.25 -10.85 9.48
CA ALA A 28 -8.11 -10.22 8.85
C ALA A 28 -8.26 -8.69 8.93
N PRO A 29 -7.75 -8.03 10.01
CA PRO A 29 -7.73 -6.58 10.06
C PRO A 29 -6.87 -5.99 8.94
N ALA A 30 -7.26 -4.81 8.46
CA ALA A 30 -6.58 -4.16 7.34
C ALA A 30 -6.60 -2.63 7.44
N LEU A 31 -5.59 -2.03 6.82
CA LEU A 31 -5.48 -0.61 6.51
C LEU A 31 -5.81 -0.38 5.03
N PHE A 32 -6.81 0.43 4.74
CA PHE A 32 -7.24 0.76 3.39
C PHE A 32 -6.68 2.12 2.97
N PHE A 33 -6.11 2.20 1.77
CA PHE A 33 -5.65 3.44 1.15
C PHE A 33 -6.68 3.90 0.12
N CYS A 34 -7.31 5.05 0.41
CA CYS A 34 -8.46 5.54 -0.31
C CYS A 34 -8.10 6.56 -1.39
N ARG A 35 -8.73 6.40 -2.56
CA ARG A 35 -8.69 7.35 -3.66
C ARG A 35 -9.76 8.41 -3.49
N GLY A 36 -9.35 9.67 -3.37
CA GLY A 36 -10.27 10.78 -3.16
C GLY A 36 -11.35 10.88 -4.25
N GLN A 37 -10.99 10.71 -5.52
CA GLN A 37 -11.96 10.77 -6.63
C GLN A 37 -13.09 9.75 -6.47
N ARG A 38 -12.78 8.52 -6.07
CA ARG A 38 -13.79 7.45 -5.88
C ARG A 38 -14.65 7.71 -4.63
N MET A 39 -14.07 8.29 -3.59
CA MET A 39 -14.81 8.73 -2.41
C MET A 39 -15.76 9.89 -2.72
N ASP A 40 -15.37 10.81 -3.59
CA ASP A 40 -16.20 11.94 -4.02
C ASP A 40 -17.43 11.47 -4.82
N GLU A 41 -17.25 10.42 -5.64
CA GLU A 41 -18.34 9.75 -6.35
C GLU A 41 -19.27 8.97 -5.40
N ASN A 42 -18.71 8.20 -4.46
CA ASN A 42 -19.48 7.44 -3.49
C ASN A 42 -18.69 7.18 -2.19
N PRO A 43 -18.93 7.96 -1.12
CA PRO A 43 -18.21 7.82 0.14
C PRO A 43 -18.77 6.69 1.03
N GLU A 44 -19.96 6.16 0.73
CA GLU A 44 -20.67 5.23 1.63
C GLU A 44 -19.92 3.93 1.93
N PRO A 45 -19.21 3.29 0.97
CA PRO A 45 -18.42 2.10 1.29
C PRO A 45 -17.31 2.39 2.30
N VAL A 46 -16.65 3.56 2.23
CA VAL A 46 -15.60 3.95 3.17
C VAL A 46 -16.19 4.16 4.57
N VAL A 47 -17.34 4.85 4.68
CA VAL A 47 -18.04 5.02 5.96
C VAL A 47 -18.39 3.66 6.58
N ASP A 48 -18.90 2.73 5.79
CA ASP A 48 -19.24 1.37 6.24
C ASP A 48 -18.01 0.60 6.74
N LEU A 49 -16.89 0.66 6.00
CA LEU A 49 -15.63 0.04 6.42
C LEU A 49 -15.10 0.63 7.73
N ILE A 50 -15.23 1.95 7.94
CA ILE A 50 -14.86 2.59 9.22
C ILE A 50 -15.73 2.06 10.36
N VAL A 51 -17.05 1.97 10.18
CA VAL A 51 -17.98 1.44 11.19
C VAL A 51 -17.66 -0.01 11.55
N ARG A 52 -17.18 -0.80 10.58
CA ARG A 52 -16.73 -2.18 10.75
C ARG A 52 -15.37 -2.31 11.45
N GLY A 53 -14.70 -1.19 11.72
CA GLY A 53 -13.45 -1.15 12.49
C GLY A 53 -12.18 -1.26 11.64
N PHE A 54 -12.27 -1.01 10.33
CA PHE A 54 -11.09 -0.87 9.47
C PHE A 54 -10.55 0.56 9.48
N THR A 55 -9.25 0.71 9.22
CA THR A 55 -8.57 2.00 9.19
C THR A 55 -8.46 2.53 7.76
N MET A 56 -8.76 3.81 7.55
CA MET A 56 -8.71 4.46 6.24
C MET A 56 -7.54 5.46 6.18
N ALA A 57 -6.83 5.45 5.07
CA ALA A 57 -5.63 6.23 4.80
C ALA A 57 -5.70 6.85 3.40
N ASN A 58 -4.80 7.78 3.12
CA ASN A 58 -4.81 8.58 1.91
C ASN A 58 -4.05 7.89 0.76
N HIS A 59 -4.63 7.86 -0.44
CA HIS A 59 -4.00 7.33 -1.67
C HIS A 59 -4.01 8.32 -2.83
N LEU A 60 -4.01 9.62 -2.51
CA LEU A 60 -4.21 10.73 -3.45
C LEU A 60 -5.59 10.73 -4.12
N TYR A 61 -5.95 11.85 -4.72
CA TYR A 61 -7.31 12.05 -5.23
C TYR A 61 -7.53 11.28 -6.54
N ALA A 62 -6.74 11.58 -7.57
CA ALA A 62 -6.86 11.02 -8.91
C ALA A 62 -5.92 9.84 -9.17
N HIS A 63 -5.18 9.37 -8.16
CA HIS A 63 -4.22 8.27 -8.28
C HIS A 63 -3.12 8.55 -9.33
N LYS A 64 -2.63 9.79 -9.38
CA LYS A 64 -1.57 10.20 -10.29
C LYS A 64 -0.19 9.95 -9.70
N ARG A 65 0.78 9.71 -10.58
CA ARG A 65 2.21 9.62 -10.26
C ARG A 65 2.73 10.96 -9.76
N SER A 66 3.21 11.03 -8.52
CA SER A 66 3.66 12.29 -7.95
C SER A 66 4.91 12.85 -8.63
N SER A 67 5.75 12.03 -9.27
CA SER A 67 6.87 12.51 -10.10
C SER A 67 6.39 13.37 -11.27
N GLN A 68 5.19 13.11 -11.80
CA GLN A 68 4.61 13.80 -12.97
C GLN A 68 3.82 15.06 -12.60
N LEU A 69 3.68 15.34 -11.30
CA LEU A 69 2.97 16.49 -10.76
C LEU A 69 3.95 17.52 -10.18
N SER A 70 3.51 18.77 -10.12
CA SER A 70 4.18 19.78 -9.29
C SER A 70 4.03 19.43 -7.81
N PHE A 71 4.86 20.04 -6.95
CA PHE A 71 4.72 19.84 -5.50
C PHE A 71 3.33 20.28 -5.01
N GLU A 72 2.86 21.41 -5.51
CA GLU A 72 1.59 22.04 -5.16
C GLU A 72 0.38 21.20 -5.61
N ASP A 73 0.46 20.57 -6.79
CA ASP A 73 -0.56 19.64 -7.27
C ASP A 73 -0.62 18.37 -6.41
N VAL A 74 0.54 17.83 -5.99
CA VAL A 74 0.58 16.67 -5.09
C VAL A 74 -0.03 17.02 -3.74
N VAL A 75 0.31 18.19 -3.18
CA VAL A 75 -0.31 18.67 -1.94
C VAL A 75 -1.82 18.77 -2.09
N THR A 76 -2.30 19.31 -3.21
CA THR A 76 -3.74 19.42 -3.49
C THR A 76 -4.41 18.05 -3.55
N GLU A 77 -3.82 17.07 -4.24
CA GLU A 77 -4.31 15.69 -4.32
C GLU A 77 -4.41 15.05 -2.91
N ILE A 78 -3.43 15.32 -2.04
CA ILE A 78 -3.43 14.83 -0.66
C ILE A 78 -4.52 15.51 0.15
N THR A 79 -4.59 16.85 0.16
CA THR A 79 -5.53 17.61 0.99
C THR A 79 -6.98 17.33 0.63
N CYS A 80 -7.31 17.25 -0.67
CA CYS A 80 -8.67 16.93 -1.11
C CYS A 80 -9.11 15.53 -0.65
N THR A 81 -8.21 14.55 -0.72
CA THR A 81 -8.49 13.20 -0.24
C THR A 81 -8.59 13.15 1.28
N GLU A 82 -7.77 13.93 1.98
CA GLU A 82 -7.76 14.01 3.43
C GLU A 82 -9.06 14.59 3.99
N ASP A 83 -9.60 15.64 3.36
CA ASP A 83 -10.89 16.23 3.73
C ASP A 83 -12.04 15.21 3.60
N LEU A 84 -12.01 14.38 2.55
CA LEU A 84 -13.00 13.32 2.32
C LEU A 84 -12.91 12.21 3.38
N ILE A 85 -11.70 11.82 3.77
CA ILE A 85 -11.49 10.81 4.83
C ILE A 85 -11.96 11.35 6.19
N GLU A 86 -11.62 12.61 6.53
CA GLU A 86 -12.10 13.25 7.76
C GLU A 86 -13.64 13.32 7.80
N ALA A 87 -14.26 13.69 6.68
CA ALA A 87 -15.73 13.70 6.57
C ALA A 87 -16.33 12.29 6.76
N ALA A 88 -15.69 11.25 6.22
CA ALA A 88 -16.13 9.87 6.38
C ALA A 88 -16.05 9.40 7.84
N TYR A 89 -14.94 9.66 8.54
CA TYR A 89 -14.80 9.34 9.98
C TYR A 89 -15.82 10.09 10.83
N LYS A 90 -16.02 11.39 10.55
CA LYS A 90 -17.05 12.20 11.22
C LYS A 90 -18.45 11.62 11.03
N LYS A 91 -18.78 11.20 9.80
CA LYS A 91 -20.08 10.59 9.48
C LYS A 91 -20.25 9.21 10.14
N ALA A 92 -19.19 8.42 10.23
CA ALA A 92 -19.19 7.14 10.94
C ALA A 92 -19.30 7.31 12.47
N GLY A 93 -18.99 8.49 13.01
CA GLY A 93 -18.95 8.73 14.46
C GLY A 93 -17.78 8.02 15.15
N VAL A 94 -16.71 7.74 14.40
CA VAL A 94 -15.52 7.01 14.88
C VAL A 94 -14.33 7.99 14.91
N ALA A 95 -13.55 7.94 15.99
CA ALA A 95 -12.31 8.72 16.07
C ALA A 95 -11.27 8.16 15.10
N ARG A 96 -10.67 9.03 14.28
CA ARG A 96 -9.62 8.62 13.35
C ARG A 96 -8.33 8.27 14.11
N PRO A 97 -7.73 7.09 13.88
CA PRO A 97 -6.55 6.63 14.63
C PRO A 97 -5.27 7.38 14.24
N GLY A 98 -5.19 7.93 13.02
CA GLY A 98 -4.07 8.72 12.56
C GLY A 98 -4.20 9.13 11.09
N LYS A 99 -3.29 10.01 10.65
CA LYS A 99 -3.14 10.42 9.25
C LYS A 99 -2.04 9.60 8.62
N TYR A 100 -2.43 8.67 7.75
CA TYR A 100 -1.53 7.81 7.01
C TYR A 100 -1.72 8.02 5.51
N ILE A 101 -0.66 7.81 4.74
CA ILE A 101 -0.67 7.99 3.29
C ILE A 101 0.21 6.93 2.64
N ARG A 102 -0.17 6.50 1.44
CA ARG A 102 0.68 5.76 0.52
C ARG A 102 0.59 6.41 -0.84
N PHE A 103 1.72 6.67 -1.48
CA PHE A 103 1.72 7.25 -2.82
C PHE A 103 1.35 6.19 -3.87
N PRO A 104 0.46 6.50 -4.84
CA PRO A 104 0.19 5.68 -6.01
C PRO A 104 1.49 5.18 -6.67
N HIS A 105 1.53 3.88 -6.99
CA HIS A 105 2.72 3.22 -7.58
C HIS A 105 4.00 3.33 -6.74
N MET A 106 3.89 3.66 -5.45
CA MET A 106 4.99 4.10 -4.58
C MET A 106 5.80 5.29 -5.11
N ASP A 107 5.26 6.02 -6.09
CA ASP A 107 5.92 7.19 -6.65
C ASP A 107 5.72 8.38 -5.72
N ARG A 108 6.63 8.50 -4.76
CA ARG A 108 6.72 9.56 -3.77
C ARG A 108 7.45 10.81 -4.27
N GLY A 109 7.51 11.01 -5.59
CA GLY A 109 8.12 12.16 -6.24
C GLY A 109 9.31 11.84 -7.13
N THR A 110 9.81 10.60 -7.12
CA THR A 110 11.02 10.14 -7.82
C THR A 110 10.76 9.04 -8.86
N GLY A 111 9.50 8.84 -9.27
CA GLY A 111 9.15 7.85 -10.28
C GLY A 111 9.27 6.44 -9.72
N GLY A 112 9.87 5.52 -10.48
CA GLY A 112 10.17 4.18 -9.97
C GLY A 112 11.41 4.09 -9.11
N TRP A 113 12.12 5.19 -8.90
CA TRP A 113 13.20 5.28 -7.92
C TRP A 113 12.62 5.45 -6.51
N VAL A 114 11.89 4.42 -6.07
CA VAL A 114 11.07 4.44 -4.84
C VAL A 114 11.93 4.60 -3.58
N VAL A 115 13.13 4.01 -3.60
CA VAL A 115 14.16 4.09 -2.57
C VAL A 115 15.44 4.58 -3.23
N ASP A 116 16.26 5.34 -2.53
CA ASP A 116 17.60 5.68 -2.99
C ASP A 116 18.51 4.43 -3.03
N PHE A 117 18.51 3.74 -4.17
CA PHE A 117 19.29 2.53 -4.37
C PHE A 117 20.81 2.77 -4.25
N ASP A 118 21.28 4.00 -4.49
CA ASP A 118 22.70 4.34 -4.34
C ASP A 118 23.08 4.48 -2.86
N ALA A 119 22.17 5.00 -2.04
CA ALA A 119 22.36 5.09 -0.59
C ALA A 119 22.12 3.75 0.12
N ALA A 120 21.35 2.83 -0.49
CA ALA A 120 21.09 1.52 0.07
C ALA A 120 22.39 0.68 0.19
N PRO A 121 22.59 -0.07 1.30
CA PRO A 121 23.72 -0.98 1.45
C PRO A 121 23.81 -1.95 0.27
N VAL A 122 25.03 -2.17 -0.23
CA VAL A 122 25.27 -2.93 -1.48
C VAL A 122 24.61 -4.31 -1.44
N GLN A 123 24.63 -4.99 -0.29
CA GLN A 123 24.03 -6.31 -0.15
C GLN A 123 22.50 -6.35 -0.34
N HIS A 124 21.81 -5.21 -0.21
CA HIS A 124 20.34 -5.13 -0.27
C HIS A 124 19.82 -4.65 -1.63
N ARG A 125 20.69 -4.12 -2.49
CA ARG A 125 20.27 -3.46 -3.75
C ARG A 125 19.49 -4.38 -4.67
N ASP A 126 19.97 -5.62 -4.87
CA ASP A 126 19.30 -6.60 -5.73
C ASP A 126 17.91 -6.97 -5.20
N THR A 127 17.78 -7.14 -3.88
CA THR A 127 16.50 -7.38 -3.22
C THR A 127 15.52 -6.23 -3.46
N LEU A 128 15.97 -4.99 -3.25
CA LEU A 128 15.14 -3.80 -3.45
C LEU A 128 14.72 -3.67 -4.92
N LEU A 129 15.67 -3.85 -5.85
CA LEU A 129 15.39 -3.80 -7.29
C LEU A 129 14.34 -4.85 -7.68
N LYS A 130 14.48 -6.10 -7.21
CA LYS A 130 13.52 -7.17 -7.46
C LYS A 130 12.14 -6.83 -6.88
N LEU A 131 12.08 -6.36 -5.64
CA LEU A 131 10.83 -6.01 -4.95
C LEU A 131 10.00 -4.98 -5.73
N PHE A 132 10.64 -3.91 -6.22
CA PHE A 132 9.96 -2.82 -6.92
C PHE A 132 9.73 -3.12 -8.42
N SER A 133 10.64 -3.84 -9.08
CA SER A 133 10.47 -4.23 -10.49
C SER A 133 9.37 -5.28 -10.69
N ASP A 134 9.39 -6.38 -9.92
CA ASP A 134 8.39 -7.45 -10.03
C ASP A 134 7.03 -7.04 -9.46
N GLY A 135 7.03 -6.17 -8.44
CA GLY A 135 5.82 -5.80 -7.69
C GLY A 135 4.99 -4.68 -8.29
N LEU A 136 5.63 -3.70 -8.95
CA LEU A 136 4.98 -2.42 -9.34
C LEU A 136 5.24 -1.97 -10.78
N ASN A 137 6.11 -2.67 -11.52
CA ASN A 137 6.45 -2.35 -12.91
C ASN A 137 6.72 -0.85 -13.12
N VAL A 138 7.67 -0.32 -12.35
CA VAL A 138 8.06 1.10 -12.39
C VAL A 138 9.38 1.30 -13.12
N SER A 139 9.53 2.42 -13.83
CA SER A 139 10.79 2.75 -14.51
C SER A 139 11.87 3.07 -13.48
N MET A 140 13.00 2.38 -13.55
CA MET A 140 14.13 2.54 -12.63
C MET A 140 15.08 3.68 -13.05
N ASP A 141 14.57 4.64 -13.83
CA ASP A 141 15.34 5.80 -14.23
C ASP A 141 15.77 6.60 -13.00
N ARG A 142 17.06 6.92 -12.94
CA ARG A 142 17.61 7.72 -11.84
C ARG A 142 16.98 9.11 -11.87
N PRO A 143 16.42 9.60 -10.74
CA PRO A 143 15.83 10.93 -10.67
C PRO A 143 16.91 12.00 -10.73
N ASP A 144 16.56 13.16 -11.29
CA ASP A 144 17.40 14.35 -11.17
C ASP A 144 17.32 14.96 -9.76
N ALA A 145 18.17 15.95 -9.50
CA ALA A 145 18.23 16.61 -8.20
C ALA A 145 16.90 17.29 -7.81
N ALA A 146 16.12 17.77 -8.79
CA ALA A 146 14.86 18.45 -8.51
C ALA A 146 13.77 17.47 -8.05
N LEU A 147 13.73 16.26 -8.60
CA LEU A 147 12.83 15.20 -8.13
C LEU A 147 13.22 14.67 -6.75
N VAL A 148 14.52 14.57 -6.46
CA VAL A 148 15.01 14.21 -5.11
C VAL A 148 14.59 15.28 -4.10
N GLU A 149 14.83 16.55 -4.40
CA GLU A 149 14.40 17.68 -3.54
C GLU A 149 12.88 17.68 -3.34
N LYS A 150 12.10 17.40 -4.39
CA LYS A 150 10.64 17.29 -4.30
C LYS A 150 10.21 16.19 -3.33
N LYS A 151 10.82 15.00 -3.37
CA LYS A 151 10.54 13.91 -2.42
C LYS A 151 10.81 14.36 -0.98
N GLU A 152 11.95 14.98 -0.71
CA GLU A 152 12.30 15.48 0.63
C GLU A 152 11.30 16.53 1.12
N ARG A 153 10.92 17.48 0.24
CA ARG A 153 9.90 18.48 0.52
C ARG A 153 8.55 17.83 0.86
N LEU A 154 8.13 16.80 0.11
CA LEU A 154 6.89 16.08 0.38
C LEU A 154 6.92 15.38 1.75
N GLN A 155 8.03 14.70 2.09
CA GLN A 155 8.17 14.06 3.41
C GLN A 155 8.13 15.05 4.57
N ASN A 156 8.80 16.20 4.41
CA ASN A 156 8.80 17.26 5.42
C ASN A 156 7.41 17.91 5.56
N TRP A 157 6.72 18.14 4.45
CA TRP A 157 5.37 18.67 4.45
C TRP A 157 4.38 17.70 5.12
N LEU A 158 4.43 16.41 4.77
CA LEU A 158 3.61 15.37 5.42
C LEU A 158 3.79 15.38 6.94
N ARG A 159 5.04 15.42 7.42
CA ARG A 159 5.35 15.50 8.85
C ARG A 159 4.78 16.77 9.49
N ALA A 160 4.88 17.92 8.82
CA ALA A 160 4.36 19.19 9.30
C ALA A 160 2.82 19.20 9.41
N GLU A 161 2.13 18.50 8.50
CA GLU A 161 0.66 18.37 8.48
C GLU A 161 0.12 17.25 9.38
N GLY A 162 1.00 16.62 10.18
CA GLY A 162 0.64 15.60 11.16
C GLY A 162 0.46 14.19 10.59
N PHE A 163 0.93 13.92 9.37
CA PHE A 163 1.04 12.56 8.87
C PHE A 163 2.18 11.82 9.57
N THR A 164 1.99 10.53 9.79
CA THR A 164 3.01 9.63 10.32
C THR A 164 3.06 8.35 9.49
N ALA A 165 4.15 7.60 9.61
CA ALA A 165 4.14 6.21 9.19
C ALA A 165 3.02 5.46 9.95
N PRO A 166 2.30 4.52 9.30
CA PRO A 166 1.44 3.61 10.03
C PRO A 166 2.26 2.85 11.09
N PRO A 167 1.69 2.53 12.26
CA PRO A 167 2.39 1.87 13.37
C PRO A 167 2.65 0.38 13.10
N PHE A 168 3.30 0.05 11.98
CA PHE A 168 3.78 -1.29 11.68
C PHE A 168 4.96 -1.62 12.61
N THR A 169 4.72 -2.45 13.62
CA THR A 169 5.74 -2.83 14.61
C THR A 169 6.38 -4.16 14.24
N GLY A 170 7.64 -4.35 14.62
CA GLY A 170 8.35 -5.62 14.39
C GLY A 170 8.79 -5.88 12.95
N VAL A 171 8.71 -4.89 12.05
CA VAL A 171 9.28 -4.99 10.69
C VAL A 171 10.77 -4.71 10.77
N THR A 172 11.59 -5.75 10.65
CA THR A 172 13.03 -5.76 10.95
C THR A 172 13.89 -6.31 9.83
N HIS A 173 13.32 -6.65 8.66
CA HIS A 173 14.10 -7.02 7.47
C HIS A 173 15.20 -5.98 7.22
N GLU A 174 16.44 -6.43 7.04
CA GLU A 174 17.59 -5.52 7.01
C GLU A 174 17.48 -4.51 5.86
N TRP A 175 17.04 -4.95 4.68
CA TRP A 175 16.81 -4.10 3.51
C TRP A 175 15.69 -3.08 3.70
N TYR A 176 14.77 -3.29 4.65
CA TYR A 176 13.72 -2.34 5.00
C TYR A 176 14.22 -1.37 6.09
N ALA A 177 14.75 -1.93 7.18
CA ALA A 177 15.16 -1.19 8.38
C ALA A 177 16.39 -0.31 8.16
N GLU A 178 17.32 -0.73 7.30
CA GLU A 178 18.58 -0.01 7.01
C GLU A 178 18.46 0.97 5.84
N THR A 179 17.26 1.18 5.29
CA THR A 179 17.02 2.11 4.17
C THR A 179 16.04 3.19 4.56
N GLU A 180 15.84 4.18 3.68
CA GLU A 180 14.86 5.25 3.90
C GLU A 180 13.41 4.74 3.95
N MET A 181 13.15 3.47 3.59
CA MET A 181 11.83 2.86 3.70
C MET A 181 11.31 2.91 5.15
N ALA A 182 12.14 2.55 6.13
CA ALA A 182 11.77 2.59 7.54
C ALA A 182 11.69 4.01 8.13
N GLN A 183 12.23 5.00 7.43
CA GLN A 183 12.28 6.41 7.86
C GLN A 183 11.18 7.26 7.21
N ALA A 184 10.49 6.69 6.22
CA ALA A 184 9.43 7.34 5.46
C ALA A 184 8.23 7.71 6.34
N ILE A 185 7.58 8.83 6.02
CA ILE A 185 6.29 9.21 6.59
C ILE A 185 5.15 8.46 5.88
N ASP A 186 5.27 8.23 4.59
CA ASP A 186 4.34 7.39 3.82
C ASP A 186 4.59 5.89 4.04
N ALA A 187 3.52 5.12 3.84
CA ALA A 187 3.48 3.69 4.08
C ALA A 187 4.14 2.91 2.94
N MET A 188 5.28 2.30 3.25
CA MET A 188 5.93 1.31 2.39
C MET A 188 5.26 -0.08 2.55
N PHE A 189 5.79 -1.07 1.83
CA PHE A 189 5.39 -2.48 1.96
C PHE A 189 6.63 -3.37 2.03
N THR A 190 6.47 -4.61 2.55
CA THR A 190 7.53 -5.61 2.50
C THR A 190 7.26 -6.73 1.50
N TYR A 191 5.99 -6.94 1.14
CA TYR A 191 5.61 -7.89 0.12
C TYR A 191 4.39 -7.40 -0.69
N SER A 192 4.54 -7.33 -2.01
CA SER A 192 3.41 -7.12 -2.93
C SER A 192 2.87 -8.46 -3.39
N THR A 193 1.57 -8.64 -3.28
CA THR A 193 0.92 -9.87 -3.76
C THR A 193 0.84 -9.96 -5.27
N SER A 194 0.98 -8.83 -5.99
CA SER A 194 0.80 -8.75 -7.44
C SER A 194 -0.58 -9.21 -7.92
N ASP A 195 -1.60 -9.18 -7.04
CA ASP A 195 -3.00 -9.48 -7.32
C ASP A 195 -3.58 -8.65 -8.47
N TRP A 196 -3.14 -7.40 -8.62
CA TRP A 196 -3.49 -6.52 -9.74
C TRP A 196 -3.20 -7.14 -11.12
N MET A 197 -2.28 -8.11 -11.23
CA MET A 197 -2.01 -8.80 -12.51
C MET A 197 -3.17 -9.69 -12.97
N LEU A 198 -4.10 -10.04 -12.08
CA LEU A 198 -5.28 -10.86 -12.38
C LEU A 198 -6.53 -10.05 -12.73
N THR A 199 -6.43 -8.72 -12.72
CA THR A 199 -7.50 -7.83 -13.23
C THR A 199 -7.68 -8.00 -14.74
N ASP A 200 -8.86 -7.70 -15.27
CA ASP A 200 -9.21 -7.87 -16.70
C ASP A 200 -8.26 -7.07 -17.60
N ARG A 201 -7.81 -5.91 -17.13
CA ARG A 201 -6.84 -5.08 -17.85
C ARG A 201 -5.47 -5.75 -18.00
N HIS A 202 -5.05 -6.57 -17.04
CA HIS A 202 -3.66 -7.03 -16.92
C HIS A 202 -3.48 -8.54 -17.15
N VAL A 203 -4.53 -9.33 -16.96
CA VAL A 203 -4.47 -10.78 -17.08
C VAL A 203 -3.88 -11.20 -18.44
N GLY A 204 -2.91 -12.11 -18.40
CA GLY A 204 -2.21 -12.62 -19.59
C GLY A 204 -1.09 -11.72 -20.15
N LYS A 205 -0.94 -10.47 -19.66
CA LYS A 205 0.14 -9.55 -20.10
C LYS A 205 1.41 -9.65 -19.26
N TRP A 206 1.31 -10.21 -18.07
CA TRP A 206 2.39 -10.27 -17.08
C TRP A 206 2.72 -11.71 -16.66
N ALA A 207 3.72 -11.84 -15.79
CA ALA A 207 4.29 -13.13 -15.39
C ALA A 207 3.27 -14.03 -14.68
N TYR A 208 2.46 -13.46 -13.78
CA TYR A 208 1.49 -14.22 -12.99
C TYR A 208 0.10 -14.11 -13.62
N LYS A 209 -0.51 -15.25 -13.93
CA LYS A 209 -1.76 -15.33 -14.71
C LYS A 209 -2.89 -16.02 -13.97
N THR A 210 -2.58 -16.66 -12.85
CA THR A 210 -3.50 -17.45 -12.04
C THR A 210 -3.24 -17.19 -10.55
N ILE A 211 -4.21 -17.55 -9.70
CA ILE A 211 -4.02 -17.55 -8.24
C ILE A 211 -2.84 -18.45 -7.86
N ASP A 212 -2.69 -19.60 -8.50
CA ASP A 212 -1.57 -20.52 -8.25
C ASP A 212 -0.20 -19.90 -8.58
N ASP A 213 -0.12 -19.03 -9.60
CA ASP A 213 1.10 -18.29 -9.89
C ASP A 213 1.46 -17.33 -8.75
N LEU A 214 0.47 -16.64 -8.19
CA LEU A 214 0.67 -15.73 -7.06
C LEU A 214 1.01 -16.47 -5.77
N CYS A 215 0.38 -17.63 -5.50
CA CYS A 215 0.72 -18.48 -4.37
C CYS A 215 2.15 -19.03 -4.50
N ARG A 216 2.56 -19.49 -5.69
CA ARG A 216 3.95 -19.91 -5.94
C ARG A 216 4.94 -18.77 -5.73
N LYS A 217 4.61 -17.55 -6.18
CA LYS A 217 5.42 -16.35 -5.90
C LYS A 217 5.61 -16.13 -4.40
N MET A 218 4.57 -16.36 -3.58
CA MET A 218 4.69 -16.27 -2.12
C MET A 218 5.60 -17.37 -1.56
N ASP A 219 5.45 -18.61 -2.04
CA ASP A 219 6.24 -19.76 -1.60
C ASP A 219 7.74 -19.59 -1.94
N ASP A 220 8.04 -19.00 -3.09
CA ASP A 220 9.39 -18.75 -3.58
C ASP A 220 10.06 -17.50 -2.96
N ASP A 221 9.35 -16.71 -2.15
CA ASP A 221 9.88 -15.49 -1.55
C ASP A 221 10.74 -15.79 -0.31
N SER A 222 12.03 -15.45 -0.42
CA SER A 222 13.03 -15.70 0.62
C SER A 222 12.84 -14.87 1.89
N TYR A 223 12.11 -13.76 1.83
CA TYR A 223 11.85 -12.90 2.99
C TYR A 223 10.50 -13.23 3.62
N LEU A 224 9.45 -13.47 2.83
CA LEU A 224 8.11 -13.78 3.33
C LEU A 224 8.09 -15.04 4.21
N SER A 225 8.96 -16.01 3.91
CA SER A 225 9.15 -17.23 4.70
C SER A 225 9.92 -17.01 6.02
N ARG A 226 10.62 -15.88 6.19
CA ARG A 226 11.32 -15.54 7.42
C ARG A 226 10.35 -15.26 8.57
N ARG A 227 10.80 -15.59 9.78
CA ARG A 227 9.99 -15.53 11.01
C ARG A 227 10.44 -14.45 12.00
N ASP A 228 11.57 -13.81 11.72
CA ASP A 228 12.25 -12.84 12.58
C ASP A 228 11.88 -11.38 12.28
N SER A 229 11.07 -11.15 11.25
CA SER A 229 10.49 -9.84 10.90
C SER A 229 9.01 -9.99 10.60
N ALA A 230 8.21 -9.00 11.02
CA ALA A 230 6.86 -8.82 10.55
C ALA A 230 6.83 -8.38 9.08
N HIS A 231 5.66 -8.50 8.45
CA HIS A 231 5.44 -8.17 7.04
C HIS A 231 4.37 -7.10 6.86
N ILE A 232 4.51 -6.28 5.82
CA ILE A 232 3.47 -5.37 5.34
C ILE A 232 3.05 -5.87 3.96
N ILE A 233 1.83 -6.41 3.88
CA ILE A 233 1.30 -7.08 2.70
C ILE A 233 0.44 -6.10 1.90
N LEU A 234 0.78 -5.90 0.62
CA LEU A 234 0.05 -5.06 -0.32
C LEU A 234 -0.90 -5.89 -1.21
N LEU A 235 -2.18 -5.55 -1.15
CA LEU A 235 -3.28 -6.02 -2.01
C LEU A 235 -4.04 -4.80 -2.55
N HIS A 236 -4.99 -5.01 -3.44
CA HIS A 236 -5.80 -3.95 -4.06
C HIS A 236 -7.30 -4.24 -3.93
N ASP A 237 -8.07 -3.17 -3.74
CA ASP A 237 -9.51 -3.15 -3.98
C ASP A 237 -9.73 -2.66 -5.43
N ASP A 238 -10.23 -3.55 -6.30
CA ASP A 238 -10.27 -3.30 -7.74
C ASP A 238 -11.69 -3.47 -8.34
N PRO A 239 -12.09 -2.63 -9.32
CA PRO A 239 -13.38 -2.75 -10.02
C PRO A 239 -13.63 -4.07 -10.76
N ASP A 240 -12.61 -4.89 -11.04
CA ASP A 240 -12.76 -6.18 -11.72
C ASP A 240 -13.12 -7.34 -10.76
N ASN A 241 -13.46 -7.03 -9.50
CA ASN A 241 -13.78 -7.97 -8.43
C ASN A 241 -12.64 -8.95 -8.08
N LEU A 242 -11.64 -8.45 -7.35
CA LEU A 242 -10.57 -9.29 -6.82
C LEU A 242 -10.93 -10.02 -5.52
N VAL A 243 -12.16 -9.94 -5.00
CA VAL A 243 -12.54 -10.56 -3.71
C VAL A 243 -12.20 -12.06 -3.64
N PRO A 244 -12.48 -12.89 -4.67
CA PRO A 244 -12.07 -14.31 -4.65
C PRO A 244 -10.55 -14.51 -4.66
N VAL A 245 -9.81 -13.64 -5.35
CA VAL A 245 -8.34 -13.66 -5.37
C VAL A 245 -7.83 -13.33 -3.97
N THR A 246 -8.30 -12.25 -3.37
CA THR A 246 -7.94 -11.84 -1.99
C THR A 246 -8.22 -12.94 -0.99
N ALA A 247 -9.37 -13.62 -1.08
CA ALA A 247 -9.69 -14.75 -0.21
C ALA A 247 -8.64 -15.87 -0.30
N ALA A 248 -8.26 -16.26 -1.52
CA ALA A 248 -7.26 -17.30 -1.73
C ALA A 248 -5.88 -16.89 -1.21
N LEU A 249 -5.45 -15.65 -1.47
CA LEU A 249 -4.16 -15.13 -1.05
C LEU A 249 -4.04 -15.02 0.47
N ILE A 250 -5.07 -14.52 1.16
CA ILE A 250 -5.10 -14.44 2.62
C ILE A 250 -5.03 -15.83 3.26
N ASN A 251 -5.77 -16.80 2.72
CA ASN A 251 -5.72 -18.17 3.20
C ASN A 251 -4.34 -18.81 2.96
N HIS A 252 -3.71 -18.55 1.82
CA HIS A 252 -2.36 -19.03 1.53
C HIS A 252 -1.33 -18.43 2.50
N LEU A 253 -1.32 -17.11 2.71
CA LEU A 253 -0.45 -16.44 3.68
C LEU A 253 -0.62 -17.00 5.10
N ARG A 254 -1.84 -17.36 5.50
CA ARG A 254 -2.10 -18.04 6.78
C ARG A 254 -1.54 -19.45 6.84
N SER A 255 -1.65 -20.21 5.76
CA SER A 255 -1.03 -21.54 5.67
C SER A 255 0.50 -21.44 5.78
N MET A 256 1.07 -20.34 5.28
CA MET A 256 2.47 -19.96 5.50
C MET A 256 2.74 -19.44 6.91
N GLY A 257 1.80 -19.49 7.85
CA GLY A 257 2.00 -19.14 9.27
C GLY A 257 2.00 -17.65 9.61
N LEU A 258 1.47 -16.79 8.73
CA LEU A 258 1.29 -15.36 9.02
C LEU A 258 0.02 -15.13 9.86
N THR A 259 0.06 -14.11 10.71
CA THR A 259 -1.06 -13.66 11.56
C THR A 259 -1.29 -12.17 11.37
N PHE A 260 -2.50 -11.80 10.97
CA PHE A 260 -2.83 -10.41 10.65
C PHE A 260 -3.04 -9.57 11.91
N LYS A 261 -2.40 -8.40 11.96
CA LYS A 261 -2.45 -7.45 13.07
C LYS A 261 -3.19 -6.18 12.66
N LYS A 262 -3.88 -5.59 13.63
CA LYS A 262 -4.48 -4.25 13.49
C LYS A 262 -3.38 -3.21 13.39
N VAL A 263 -3.64 -2.20 12.57
CA VAL A 263 -2.90 -0.94 12.48
C VAL A 263 -3.55 0.07 13.40
#